data_AF-A0A2E7CE39-F1
#
_entry.id   AF-A0A2E7CE39-F1
#
_cell.length_a   1.000
_cell.length_b   1.000
_cell.length_c   1.000
_cell.angle_alpha   90.00
_cell.angle_beta   90.00
_cell.angle_gamma   90.00
#
_symmetry.space_group_name_H-M   'P 1'
#
loop_
_entity.id
_entity.type
_entity.pdbx_description
1 polymer ?
#
loop_
_entity_poly.entity_id
_entity_poly.type
_entity_poly.pdbx_seq_one_letter_code
_entity_poly.pdbx_strand_id
1 'polypeptide(L)'
;MPASILDAMAGDEAMPLDPIAKKYWTKDLQNPLRRIVLPTLKIILTITLHITYYLKRLSPIQWRAHGFLQWQICFFMKWFVRPEANVLILRHFWAESNLLNFVIDNAGQDEVDPVLIHPKMIRDLMVQTFVHHDQGVLMTMRDLTEPDRSRWPVPKDELSWENWKPVRLDYGVDRKKWTQFLDFETAHELFKTTFCFWLTAPEYEAAINSFQFDHSIGLLIDEIVGASHFADIAYNRFPMILVGPTGLSYRFLMHGFFVEHTHGHLERIRVELGLEN
;
A
#
# COMPACT_ATOMS: atom_id res chain seq x y z
N MET A 1 21.90 -0.75 -30.21
CA MET A 1 20.75 -1.65 -29.91
C MET A 1 19.57 -0.77 -29.51
N PRO A 2 18.33 -1.09 -29.89
CA PRO A 2 17.16 -0.34 -29.43
C PRO A 2 17.02 -0.49 -27.91
N ALA A 3 16.56 0.56 -27.23
CA ALA A 3 16.31 0.52 -25.78
C ALA A 3 15.19 -0.48 -25.45
N SER A 4 15.35 -1.25 -24.38
CA SER A 4 14.29 -2.12 -23.86
C SER A 4 13.33 -1.32 -22.97
N ILE A 5 12.13 -1.86 -22.73
CA ILE A 5 11.18 -1.29 -21.76
C ILE A 5 11.82 -1.15 -20.36
N LEU A 6 12.67 -2.11 -19.97
CA LEU A 6 13.35 -2.07 -18.67
C LEU A 6 14.36 -0.92 -18.58
N ASP A 7 15.06 -0.61 -19.68
CA ASP A 7 15.99 0.52 -19.74
C ASP A 7 15.23 1.84 -19.60
N ALA A 8 14.08 1.96 -20.27
CA ALA A 8 13.21 3.13 -20.17
C ALA A 8 12.66 3.31 -18.75
N MET A 9 12.14 2.24 -18.12
CA MET A 9 11.65 2.29 -16.75
C MET A 9 12.75 2.60 -15.73
N ALA A 10 13.96 2.09 -15.94
CA ALA A 10 15.10 2.38 -15.07
C ALA A 10 15.53 3.85 -15.17
N GLY A 11 15.46 4.46 -16.35
CA GLY A 11 15.86 5.84 -16.59
C GLY A 11 14.79 6.90 -16.33
N ASP A 12 13.53 6.51 -16.11
CA ASP A 12 12.44 7.47 -15.89
C ASP A 12 12.47 8.06 -14.47
N GLU A 13 12.79 9.35 -14.37
CA GLU A 13 12.81 10.12 -13.14
C GLU A 13 11.61 11.08 -13.01
N ALA A 14 10.68 11.07 -13.98
CA ALA A 14 9.48 11.92 -13.94
C ALA A 14 8.50 11.46 -12.86
N MET A 15 8.50 10.15 -12.55
CA MET A 15 7.75 9.55 -11.46
C MET A 15 8.72 9.12 -10.34
N PRO A 16 9.13 10.02 -9.43
CA PRO A 16 9.98 9.67 -8.29
C PRO A 16 9.45 8.46 -7.54
N LEU A 17 10.35 7.52 -7.31
CA LEU A 17 10.17 6.41 -6.37
C LEU A 17 11.45 6.33 -5.56
N ASP A 18 11.35 5.75 -4.37
CA ASP A 18 12.55 5.40 -3.63
C ASP A 18 13.46 4.48 -4.48
N PRO A 19 14.78 4.73 -4.54
CA PRO A 19 15.69 3.97 -5.39
C PRO A 19 15.68 2.46 -5.13
N ILE A 20 15.49 2.04 -3.87
CA ILE A 20 15.38 0.64 -3.49
C ILE A 20 14.05 0.07 -3.99
N ALA A 21 12.94 0.80 -3.83
CA ALA A 21 11.63 0.40 -4.34
C ALA A 21 11.67 0.25 -5.88
N LYS A 22 12.17 1.25 -6.62
CA LYS A 22 12.31 1.21 -8.08
C LYS A 22 13.16 0.02 -8.55
N LYS A 23 14.29 -0.22 -7.89
CA LYS A 23 15.18 -1.35 -8.19
C LYS A 23 14.48 -2.69 -8.02
N TYR A 24 13.81 -2.91 -6.89
CA TYR A 24 13.14 -4.18 -6.61
C TYR A 24 11.88 -4.36 -7.44
N TRP A 25 11.14 -3.29 -7.72
CA TRP A 25 10.00 -3.31 -8.62
C TRP A 25 10.38 -3.75 -10.04
N THR A 26 11.38 -3.10 -10.64
CA THR A 26 11.87 -3.45 -11.98
C THR A 26 12.39 -4.89 -12.04
N LYS A 27 13.02 -5.37 -10.96
CA LYS A 27 13.48 -6.76 -10.87
C LYS A 27 12.31 -7.75 -10.73
N ASP A 28 11.25 -7.38 -10.02
CA ASP A 28 10.06 -8.21 -9.85
C ASP A 28 9.28 -8.37 -11.17
N LEU A 29 9.17 -7.29 -11.96
CA LEU A 29 8.55 -7.29 -13.29
C LEU A 29 9.24 -8.22 -14.30
N GLN A 30 10.51 -8.53 -14.10
CA GLN A 30 11.26 -9.48 -14.95
C GLN A 30 10.94 -10.95 -14.64
N ASN A 31 10.04 -11.24 -13.70
CA ASN A 31 9.68 -12.61 -13.35
C ASN A 31 9.00 -13.34 -14.52
N PRO A 32 9.53 -14.49 -14.99
CA PRO A 32 8.95 -15.23 -16.11
C PRO A 32 7.54 -15.76 -15.85
N LEU A 33 7.14 -15.94 -14.58
CA LEU A 33 5.79 -16.38 -14.21
C LEU A 33 4.71 -15.41 -14.70
N ARG A 34 5.05 -14.13 -14.86
CA ARG A 34 4.14 -13.09 -15.34
C ARG A 34 3.60 -13.35 -16.75
N ARG A 35 4.31 -14.16 -17.57
CA ARG A 35 3.93 -14.41 -18.97
C ARG A 35 2.77 -15.41 -19.11
N ILE A 36 2.72 -16.44 -18.26
CA ILE A 36 1.78 -17.55 -18.42
C ILE A 36 1.05 -17.87 -17.10
N VAL A 37 1.78 -17.95 -15.99
CA VAL A 37 1.22 -18.33 -14.70
C VAL A 37 0.30 -17.24 -14.16
N LEU A 38 0.76 -15.99 -14.16
CA LEU A 38 -0.03 -14.85 -13.71
C LEU A 38 -1.37 -14.71 -14.44
N PRO A 39 -1.46 -14.64 -15.79
CA PRO A 39 -2.75 -14.48 -16.46
C PRO A 39 -3.68 -15.66 -16.21
N THR A 40 -3.15 -16.88 -16.14
CA THR A 40 -3.94 -18.08 -15.84
C THR A 40 -4.53 -18.03 -14.43
N LEU A 41 -3.69 -17.77 -13.43
CA LEU A 41 -4.12 -17.63 -12.03
C LEU A 41 -5.08 -16.47 -11.86
N LYS A 42 -4.84 -15.34 -12.53
CA LYS A 42 -5.70 -14.16 -12.49
C LYS A 42 -7.11 -14.47 -12.92
N ILE A 43 -7.31 -15.27 -13.98
CA ILE A 43 -8.66 -15.69 -14.41
C ILE A 43 -9.31 -16.56 -13.34
N ILE A 44 -8.64 -17.64 -12.93
CA ILE A 44 -9.19 -18.64 -12.00
C ILE A 44 -9.52 -18.02 -10.63
N LEU A 45 -8.59 -17.24 -10.09
CA LEU A 45 -8.70 -16.65 -8.75
C LEU A 45 -9.61 -15.45 -8.73
N THR A 46 -9.76 -14.72 -9.84
CA THR A 46 -10.81 -13.71 -9.96
C THR A 46 -12.20 -14.33 -9.95
N ILE A 47 -12.43 -15.42 -10.69
CA ILE A 47 -13.71 -16.14 -10.64
C ILE A 47 -13.98 -16.64 -9.21
N THR A 48 -12.99 -17.29 -8.60
CA THR A 48 -13.10 -17.83 -7.23
C THR A 48 -13.36 -16.71 -6.22
N LEU A 49 -12.71 -15.56 -6.37
CA LEU A 49 -12.93 -14.39 -5.52
C LEU A 49 -14.37 -13.88 -5.64
N HIS A 50 -14.91 -13.74 -6.84
CA HIS A 50 -16.27 -13.25 -7.04
C HIS A 50 -17.31 -14.21 -6.46
N ILE A 51 -17.12 -15.52 -6.64
CA ILE A 51 -17.97 -16.54 -6.02
C ILE A 51 -17.90 -16.43 -4.49
N THR A 52 -16.68 -16.38 -3.93
CA THR A 52 -16.48 -16.29 -2.47
C THR A 52 -17.13 -15.03 -1.91
N TYR A 53 -16.91 -13.88 -2.55
CA TYR A 53 -17.46 -12.60 -2.15
C TYR A 53 -18.99 -12.58 -2.21
N TYR A 54 -19.58 -13.14 -3.28
CA TYR A 54 -21.03 -13.24 -3.41
C TYR A 54 -21.64 -14.14 -2.32
N LEU A 55 -21.07 -15.33 -2.10
CA LEU A 55 -21.52 -16.25 -1.06
C LEU A 55 -21.38 -15.64 0.34
N LYS A 56 -20.28 -14.95 0.62
CA LYS A 56 -20.06 -14.24 1.88
C LYS A 56 -21.11 -13.17 2.14
N ARG A 57 -21.53 -12.42 1.12
CA ARG A 57 -22.58 -11.38 1.27
C ARG A 57 -23.98 -11.96 1.44
N LEU A 58 -24.27 -13.10 0.82
CA LEU A 58 -25.57 -13.76 1.00
C LEU A 58 -25.66 -14.55 2.30
N SER A 59 -24.54 -15.02 2.84
CA SER A 59 -24.53 -15.87 4.02
C SER A 59 -25.00 -15.09 5.26
N PRO A 60 -26.07 -15.54 5.95
CA PRO A 60 -26.46 -14.94 7.23
C PRO A 60 -25.43 -15.24 8.34
N ILE A 61 -24.59 -16.27 8.14
CA ILE A 61 -23.52 -16.63 9.07
C ILE A 61 -22.22 -16.01 8.56
N GLN A 62 -21.64 -15.13 9.38
CA GLN A 62 -20.35 -14.50 9.13
C GLN A 62 -19.28 -15.17 10.00
N TRP A 63 -18.06 -15.27 9.46
CA TRP A 63 -16.90 -15.79 10.18
C TRP A 63 -15.66 -14.98 9.85
N ARG A 64 -14.71 -14.98 10.78
CA ARG A 64 -13.39 -14.38 10.62
C ARG A 64 -12.33 -15.25 11.28
N ALA A 65 -11.10 -15.20 10.78
CA ALA A 65 -9.97 -15.89 11.38
C ALA A 65 -8.67 -15.07 11.20
N HIS A 66 -8.61 -13.87 11.78
CA HIS A 66 -7.50 -12.93 11.58
C HIS A 66 -6.12 -13.53 11.89
N GLY A 67 -5.98 -14.25 13.01
CA GLY A 67 -4.71 -14.89 13.37
C GLY A 67 -4.28 -15.96 12.36
N PHE A 68 -5.22 -16.77 11.85
CA PHE A 68 -4.94 -17.79 10.84
C PHE A 68 -4.65 -17.19 9.46
N LEU A 69 -5.39 -16.13 9.08
CA LEU A 69 -5.12 -15.35 7.87
C LEU A 69 -3.70 -14.78 7.91
N GLN A 70 -3.36 -14.11 9.00
CA GLN A 70 -2.05 -13.47 9.15
C GLN A 70 -0.91 -14.49 9.18
N TRP A 71 -1.12 -15.63 9.86
CA TRP A 71 -0.17 -16.74 9.84
C TRP A 71 0.04 -17.28 8.42
N GLN A 72 -1.03 -17.48 7.63
CA GLN A 72 -0.92 -17.94 6.24
C GLN A 72 -0.15 -16.93 5.39
N ILE A 73 -0.42 -15.63 5.52
CA ILE A 73 0.29 -14.59 4.78
C ILE A 73 1.77 -14.61 5.15
N CYS A 74 2.12 -14.59 6.43
CA CYS A 74 3.51 -14.60 6.89
C CYS A 74 4.25 -15.87 6.47
N PHE A 75 3.59 -17.03 6.58
CA PHE A 75 4.11 -18.30 6.09
C PHE A 75 4.42 -18.22 4.60
N PHE A 76 3.49 -17.71 3.81
CA PHE A 76 3.66 -17.64 2.37
C PHE A 76 4.71 -16.63 1.93
N MET A 77 4.74 -15.45 2.54
CA MET A 77 5.81 -14.47 2.33
C MET A 77 7.19 -15.07 2.61
N LYS A 78 7.32 -15.82 3.72
CA LYS A 78 8.58 -16.45 4.13
C LYS A 78 9.06 -17.54 3.17
N TRP A 79 8.14 -18.27 2.53
CA TRP A 79 8.48 -19.48 1.77
C TRP A 79 8.32 -19.34 0.26
N PHE A 80 7.37 -18.56 -0.26
CA PHE A 80 7.02 -18.55 -1.68
C PHE A 80 7.19 -17.20 -2.38
N VAL A 81 7.04 -16.09 -1.67
CA VAL A 81 7.20 -14.74 -2.23
C VAL A 81 8.68 -14.40 -2.37
N ARG A 82 9.07 -13.83 -3.51
CA ARG A 82 10.43 -13.36 -3.74
C ARG A 82 10.86 -12.35 -2.67
N PRO A 83 12.13 -12.37 -2.21
CA PRO A 83 12.59 -11.39 -1.21
C PRO A 83 12.42 -9.94 -1.64
N GLU A 84 12.58 -9.63 -2.93
CA GLU A 84 12.35 -8.29 -3.47
C GLU A 84 10.90 -7.84 -3.29
N ALA A 85 9.93 -8.70 -3.60
CA ALA A 85 8.52 -8.43 -3.37
C ALA A 85 8.20 -8.29 -1.86
N ASN A 86 8.83 -9.09 -1.00
CA ASN A 86 8.66 -8.94 0.45
C ASN A 86 9.19 -7.59 0.97
N VAL A 87 10.28 -7.06 0.40
CA VAL A 87 10.76 -5.72 0.73
C VAL A 87 9.71 -4.66 0.35
N LEU A 88 9.14 -4.76 -0.85
CA LEU A 88 8.10 -3.84 -1.32
C LEU A 88 6.85 -3.90 -0.41
N ILE A 89 6.42 -5.10 -0.02
CA ILE A 89 5.29 -5.28 0.91
C ILE A 89 5.58 -4.64 2.26
N LEU A 90 6.74 -4.92 2.87
CA LEU A 90 7.08 -4.35 4.19
C LEU A 90 7.22 -2.83 4.12
N ARG A 91 7.84 -2.31 3.07
CA ARG A 91 8.06 -0.88 2.86
C ARG A 91 6.75 -0.12 2.74
N HIS A 92 5.77 -0.67 2.05
CA HIS A 92 4.46 -0.05 1.85
C HIS A 92 3.81 0.40 3.17
N PHE A 93 3.84 -0.44 4.21
CA PHE A 93 3.29 -0.10 5.53
C PHE A 93 3.96 1.15 6.13
N TRP A 94 5.27 1.30 5.96
CA TRP A 94 5.99 2.48 6.43
C TRP A 94 5.63 3.71 5.62
N ALA A 95 5.65 3.58 4.30
CA ALA A 95 5.36 4.69 3.40
C ALA A 95 3.94 5.20 3.63
N GLU A 96 2.94 4.32 3.73
CA GLU A 96 1.56 4.70 4.00
C GLU A 96 1.41 5.34 5.39
N SER A 97 1.98 4.74 6.44
CA SER A 97 1.96 5.32 7.79
C SER A 97 2.52 6.74 7.80
N ASN A 98 3.63 6.98 7.08
CA ASN A 98 4.23 8.31 6.95
C ASN A 98 3.32 9.30 6.23
N LEU A 99 2.62 8.88 5.16
CA LEU A 99 1.69 9.76 4.44
C LEU A 99 0.50 10.16 5.32
N LEU A 100 -0.10 9.19 6.03
CA LEU A 100 -1.19 9.46 6.95
C LEU A 100 -0.74 10.38 8.07
N ASN A 101 0.41 10.12 8.66
CA ASN A 101 0.99 10.95 9.72
C ASN A 101 1.34 12.35 9.23
N PHE A 102 1.86 12.50 8.01
CA PHE A 102 2.11 13.82 7.43
C PHE A 102 0.84 14.65 7.33
N VAL A 103 -0.27 14.03 6.91
CA VAL A 103 -1.58 14.70 6.88
C VAL A 103 -2.03 15.07 8.29
N ILE A 104 -1.91 14.15 9.25
CA ILE A 104 -2.29 14.38 10.67
C ILE A 104 -1.48 15.54 11.26
N ASP A 105 -0.15 15.49 11.13
CA ASP A 105 0.79 16.46 11.71
C ASP A 105 0.59 17.89 11.15
N ASN A 106 0.01 18.01 9.96
CA ASN A 106 -0.21 19.29 9.25
C ASN A 106 -1.69 19.68 9.14
N ALA A 107 -2.60 18.93 9.76
CA ALA A 107 -4.03 19.19 9.71
C ALA A 107 -4.48 20.37 10.58
N GLY A 108 -3.69 20.75 11.57
CA GLY A 108 -4.11 21.75 12.58
C GLY A 108 -5.28 21.29 13.44
N GLN A 109 -5.59 19.99 13.45
CA GLN A 109 -6.60 19.37 14.31
C GLN A 109 -5.89 18.56 15.39
N ASP A 110 -6.21 18.85 16.65
CA ASP A 110 -5.73 18.07 17.79
C ASP A 110 -6.52 16.75 17.93
N GLU A 111 -6.01 15.81 18.72
CA GLU A 111 -6.68 14.55 19.09
C GLU A 111 -6.88 13.51 17.96
N VAL A 112 -6.13 13.60 16.86
CA VAL A 112 -6.06 12.52 15.86
C VAL A 112 -4.85 11.63 16.13
N ASP A 113 -5.09 10.34 16.42
CA ASP A 113 -4.02 9.39 16.74
C ASP A 113 -3.12 9.11 15.52
N PRO A 114 -1.78 9.11 15.68
CA PRO A 114 -0.87 8.78 14.61
C PRO A 114 -0.91 7.28 14.27
N VAL A 115 -0.66 6.97 13.00
CA VAL A 115 -0.57 5.60 12.48
C VAL A 115 0.87 5.10 12.65
N LEU A 116 1.05 4.12 13.55
CA LEU A 116 2.37 3.63 13.96
C LEU A 116 2.68 2.21 13.47
N ILE A 117 2.50 1.96 12.17
CA ILE A 117 2.65 0.64 11.56
C ILE A 117 3.95 0.55 10.75
N HIS A 118 4.99 0.06 11.41
CA HIS A 118 6.38 0.04 10.91
C HIS A 118 7.02 -1.37 11.04
N PRO A 119 6.59 -2.36 10.24
CA PRO A 119 7.14 -3.71 10.32
C PRO A 119 8.56 -3.77 9.74
N LYS A 120 9.53 -4.31 10.49
CA LYS A 120 10.93 -4.43 10.02
C LYS A 120 11.19 -5.76 9.32
N MET A 121 10.39 -6.77 9.66
CA MET A 121 10.50 -8.16 9.22
C MET A 121 9.12 -8.76 8.97
N ILE A 122 9.05 -9.82 8.15
CA ILE A 122 7.81 -10.57 7.87
C ILE A 122 7.09 -11.01 9.16
N ARG A 123 7.84 -11.42 10.19
CA ARG A 123 7.25 -11.87 11.46
C ARG A 123 6.49 -10.76 12.21
N ASP A 124 6.85 -9.50 11.98
CA ASP A 124 6.23 -8.37 12.67
C ASP A 124 4.79 -8.14 12.19
N LEU A 125 4.51 -8.57 10.95
CA LEU A 125 3.16 -8.58 10.38
C LEU A 125 2.19 -9.49 11.15
N MET A 126 2.68 -10.42 11.98
CA MET A 126 1.82 -11.21 12.88
C MET A 126 1.03 -10.35 13.88
N VAL A 127 1.55 -9.15 14.20
CA VAL A 127 0.91 -8.18 15.10
C VAL A 127 0.42 -6.96 14.31
N GLN A 128 1.27 -6.46 13.42
CA GLN A 128 0.98 -5.35 12.52
C GLN A 128 0.28 -5.89 11.26
N THR A 129 -0.97 -6.30 11.45
CA THR A 129 -1.72 -7.05 10.43
C THR A 129 -2.14 -6.18 9.25
N PHE A 130 -2.41 -6.82 8.11
CA PHE A 130 -3.01 -6.15 6.95
C PHE A 130 -4.36 -5.51 7.27
N VAL A 131 -5.15 -6.12 8.17
CA VAL A 131 -6.42 -5.54 8.60
C VAL A 131 -6.21 -4.27 9.41
N HIS A 132 -5.22 -4.23 10.31
CA HIS A 132 -4.89 -3.02 11.08
C HIS A 132 -4.39 -1.90 10.17
N HIS A 133 -3.61 -2.24 9.13
CA HIS A 133 -3.19 -1.31 8.10
C HIS A 133 -4.39 -0.67 7.39
N ASP A 134 -5.29 -1.48 6.83
CA ASP A 134 -6.45 -0.95 6.11
C ASP A 134 -7.38 -0.13 7.03
N GLN A 135 -7.47 -0.51 8.31
CA GLN A 135 -8.19 0.28 9.32
C GLN A 135 -7.48 1.59 9.66
N GLY A 136 -6.15 1.67 9.58
CA GLY A 136 -5.38 2.89 9.81
C GLY A 136 -5.88 4.02 8.92
N VAL A 137 -5.99 3.77 7.61
CA VAL A 137 -6.57 4.71 6.64
C VAL A 137 -7.98 5.14 7.04
N LEU A 138 -8.86 4.17 7.36
CA LEU A 138 -10.26 4.46 7.69
C LEU A 138 -10.40 5.25 9.00
N MET A 139 -9.59 4.95 10.02
CA MET A 139 -9.60 5.66 11.29
C MET A 139 -9.08 7.09 11.11
N THR A 140 -7.97 7.29 10.39
CA THR A 140 -7.48 8.64 10.06
C THR A 140 -8.56 9.45 9.35
N MET A 141 -9.21 8.89 8.33
CA MET A 141 -10.25 9.61 7.58
C MET A 141 -11.55 9.82 8.37
N ARG A 142 -11.84 8.97 9.37
CA ARG A 142 -12.97 9.14 10.28
C ARG A 142 -12.71 10.24 11.29
N ASP A 143 -11.49 10.30 11.83
CA ASP A 143 -11.15 11.18 12.95
C ASP A 143 -10.70 12.58 12.48
N LEU A 144 -10.19 12.69 11.26
CA LEU A 144 -9.85 13.95 10.62
C LEU A 144 -11.09 14.65 10.02
N THR A 145 -12.00 15.12 10.88
CA THR A 145 -13.26 15.74 10.45
C THR A 145 -13.18 17.25 10.23
N GLU A 146 -12.27 17.94 10.90
CA GLU A 146 -12.23 19.42 10.96
C GLU A 146 -10.79 19.95 10.83
N PRO A 147 -10.08 19.69 9.71
CA PRO A 147 -8.75 20.27 9.50
C PRO A 147 -8.83 21.80 9.44
N ASP A 148 -7.92 22.49 10.13
CA ASP A 148 -7.77 23.94 10.07
C ASP A 148 -7.07 24.35 8.78
N ARG A 149 -7.87 24.45 7.72
CA ARG A 149 -7.39 24.85 6.38
C ARG A 149 -6.97 26.32 6.28
N SER A 150 -7.15 27.14 7.32
CA SER A 150 -6.75 28.56 7.29
C SER A 150 -5.22 28.73 7.20
N ARG A 151 -4.47 27.69 7.58
CA ARG A 151 -3.01 27.63 7.53
C ARG A 151 -2.45 27.02 6.25
N TRP A 152 -3.30 26.61 5.32
CA TRP A 152 -2.89 25.96 4.08
C TRP A 152 -2.83 26.95 2.90
N PRO A 153 -1.84 26.82 1.99
CA PRO A 153 -0.72 25.89 2.05
C PRO A 153 0.29 26.28 3.13
N VAL A 154 0.85 25.29 3.81
CA VAL A 154 1.87 25.47 4.86
C VAL A 154 3.21 25.82 4.19
N PRO A 155 3.92 26.89 4.63
CA PRO A 155 5.27 27.17 4.16
C PRO A 155 6.19 25.95 4.34
N LYS A 156 7.09 25.70 3.37
CA LYS A 156 7.91 24.47 3.39
C LYS A 156 8.71 24.29 4.68
N ASP A 157 9.22 25.37 5.24
CA ASP A 157 9.99 25.43 6.48
C ASP A 157 9.15 25.30 7.76
N GLU A 158 7.82 25.41 7.64
CA GLU A 158 6.85 25.23 8.74
C GLU A 158 6.14 23.86 8.70
N LEU A 159 6.36 23.05 7.66
CA LEU A 159 5.79 21.70 7.57
C LEU A 159 6.22 20.85 8.77
N SER A 160 5.25 20.25 9.45
CA SER A 160 5.50 19.30 10.53
C SER A 160 5.84 17.93 9.97
N TRP A 161 6.87 17.31 10.55
CA TRP A 161 7.34 15.96 10.23
C TRP A 161 7.45 15.10 11.50
N GLU A 162 6.70 15.46 12.55
CA GLU A 162 6.81 14.90 13.91
C GLU A 162 6.74 13.38 13.91
N ASN A 163 5.76 12.82 13.19
CA ASN A 163 5.51 11.38 13.12
C ASN A 163 6.08 10.74 11.84
N TRP A 164 6.83 11.49 11.01
CA TRP A 164 7.49 10.97 9.82
C TRP A 164 8.75 10.18 10.18
N LYS A 165 8.79 8.90 9.82
CA LYS A 165 9.90 7.99 10.14
C LYS A 165 10.61 7.50 8.90
N PRO A 166 11.95 7.56 8.86
CA PRO A 166 12.72 6.95 7.77
C PRO A 166 12.41 5.45 7.69
N VAL A 167 12.25 4.94 6.47
CA VAL A 167 12.01 3.52 6.25
C VAL A 167 13.24 2.71 6.65
N ARG A 168 13.09 1.83 7.65
CA ARG A 168 14.17 0.96 8.14
C ARG A 168 13.71 -0.50 8.19
N LEU A 169 14.23 -1.33 7.29
CA LEU A 169 13.90 -2.75 7.20
C LEU A 169 15.08 -3.63 7.61
N ASP A 170 14.83 -4.63 8.45
CA ASP A 170 15.82 -5.65 8.81
C ASP A 170 15.77 -6.85 7.83
N TYR A 171 14.73 -6.92 6.98
CA TYR A 171 14.55 -7.99 6.02
C TYR A 171 15.47 -7.82 4.80
N GLY A 172 16.40 -8.75 4.62
CA GLY A 172 17.36 -8.75 3.51
C GLY A 172 16.94 -9.60 2.31
N VAL A 173 17.40 -9.22 1.12
CA VAL A 173 17.19 -9.99 -0.13
C VAL A 173 18.21 -11.10 -0.34
N ASP A 174 19.30 -11.12 0.42
CA ASP A 174 20.45 -12.01 0.19
C ASP A 174 20.16 -13.49 0.49
N ARG A 175 19.13 -13.78 1.29
CA ARG A 175 18.79 -15.14 1.75
C ARG A 175 17.56 -15.71 1.07
N LYS A 176 17.56 -15.69 -0.26
CA LYS A 176 16.49 -16.27 -1.08
C LYS A 176 16.42 -17.79 -0.96
N LYS A 177 15.23 -18.35 -0.72
CA LYS A 177 14.97 -19.80 -0.80
C LYS A 177 14.62 -20.21 -2.24
N TRP A 178 14.88 -21.46 -2.59
CA TRP A 178 14.53 -21.99 -3.91
C TRP A 178 13.01 -21.95 -4.19
N THR A 179 12.19 -22.05 -3.14
CA THR A 179 10.72 -21.93 -3.20
C THR A 179 10.23 -20.48 -3.37
N GLN A 180 11.06 -19.46 -3.13
CA GLN A 180 10.67 -18.06 -3.23
C GLN A 180 10.70 -17.58 -4.68
N PHE A 181 9.75 -18.04 -5.50
CA PHE A 181 9.71 -17.78 -6.93
C PHE A 181 8.60 -16.83 -7.37
N LEU A 182 7.60 -16.56 -6.53
CA LEU A 182 6.43 -15.74 -6.89
C LEU A 182 6.77 -14.25 -6.86
N ASP A 183 6.42 -13.55 -7.94
CA ASP A 183 6.41 -12.09 -7.96
C ASP A 183 5.24 -11.52 -7.14
N PHE A 184 5.28 -10.21 -6.89
CA PHE A 184 4.32 -9.49 -6.08
C PHE A 184 2.88 -9.69 -6.56
N GLU A 185 2.61 -9.47 -7.85
CA GLU A 185 1.24 -9.56 -8.38
C GLU A 185 0.72 -11.00 -8.35
N THR A 186 1.54 -11.98 -8.73
CA THR A 186 1.16 -13.40 -8.65
C THR A 186 0.89 -13.83 -7.21
N ALA A 187 1.69 -13.37 -6.25
CA ALA A 187 1.46 -13.60 -4.83
C ALA A 187 0.14 -12.99 -4.35
N HIS A 188 -0.13 -11.73 -4.71
CA HIS A 188 -1.38 -11.05 -4.35
C HIS A 188 -2.61 -11.75 -4.95
N GLU A 189 -2.52 -12.20 -6.21
CA GLU A 189 -3.58 -12.99 -6.86
C GLU A 189 -3.95 -14.25 -6.06
N LEU A 190 -2.96 -14.95 -5.48
CA LEU A 190 -3.17 -16.13 -4.64
C LEU A 190 -3.80 -15.78 -3.28
N PHE A 191 -3.46 -14.61 -2.72
CA PHE A 191 -3.93 -14.22 -1.39
C PHE A 191 -5.29 -13.58 -1.37
N LYS A 192 -5.67 -12.80 -2.38
CA LYS A 192 -6.90 -12.00 -2.37
C LYS A 192 -8.16 -12.81 -2.03
N THR A 193 -8.25 -14.05 -2.51
CA THR A 193 -9.37 -14.95 -2.22
C THR A 193 -9.34 -15.45 -0.78
N THR A 194 -8.17 -15.84 -0.27
CA THR A 194 -8.02 -16.27 1.13
C THR A 194 -8.32 -15.12 2.10
N PHE A 195 -7.92 -13.90 1.74
CA PHE A 195 -8.22 -12.68 2.48
C PHE A 195 -9.73 -12.46 2.56
N CYS A 196 -10.44 -12.51 1.42
CA CYS A 196 -11.90 -12.46 1.38
C CYS A 196 -12.58 -13.57 2.21
N PHE A 197 -12.04 -14.79 2.16
CA PHE A 197 -12.62 -15.93 2.86
C PHE A 197 -12.49 -15.84 4.38
N TRP A 198 -11.37 -15.31 4.90
CA TRP A 198 -11.08 -15.25 6.33
C TRP A 198 -11.51 -13.96 7.02
N LEU A 199 -12.14 -13.04 6.29
CA LEU A 199 -12.78 -11.84 6.82
C LEU A 199 -14.30 -11.97 6.80
N THR A 200 -14.98 -11.18 7.65
CA THR A 200 -16.42 -10.95 7.47
C THR A 200 -16.68 -10.12 6.21
N ALA A 201 -17.91 -10.16 5.67
CA ALA A 201 -18.24 -9.34 4.51
C ALA A 201 -18.02 -7.83 4.76
N PRO A 202 -18.41 -7.24 5.91
CA PRO A 202 -18.09 -5.84 6.24
C PRO A 202 -16.59 -5.56 6.36
N GLU A 203 -15.82 -6.47 6.98
CA GLU A 203 -14.36 -6.29 7.11
C GLU A 203 -13.68 -6.30 5.73
N TYR A 204 -14.08 -7.21 4.86
CA TYR A 204 -13.54 -7.29 3.50
C TYR A 204 -13.97 -6.09 2.65
N GLU A 205 -15.21 -5.63 2.76
CA GLU A 205 -15.69 -4.43 2.08
C GLU A 205 -14.93 -3.18 2.53
N ALA A 206 -14.71 -3.02 3.84
CA ALA A 206 -13.90 -1.95 4.40
C ALA A 206 -12.46 -1.98 3.84
N ALA A 207 -11.82 -3.16 3.82
CA ALA A 207 -10.47 -3.32 3.32
C ALA A 207 -10.31 -2.95 1.82
N ILE A 208 -11.23 -3.38 0.94
CA ILE A 208 -11.10 -3.06 -0.49
C ILE A 208 -11.55 -1.64 -0.86
N ASN A 209 -12.29 -0.97 0.04
CA ASN A 209 -12.76 0.41 -0.17
C ASN A 209 -11.89 1.44 0.57
N SER A 210 -11.04 1.05 1.51
CA SER A 210 -10.04 1.94 2.11
C SER A 210 -9.15 2.58 1.04
N PHE A 211 -8.79 1.83 -0.02
CA PHE A 211 -8.01 2.35 -1.15
C PHE A 211 -8.66 3.58 -1.81
N GLN A 212 -9.99 3.71 -1.78
CA GLN A 212 -10.67 4.86 -2.41
C GLN A 212 -10.28 6.20 -1.75
N PHE A 213 -9.72 6.16 -0.54
CA PHE A 213 -9.19 7.32 0.16
C PHE A 213 -7.81 7.76 -0.32
N ASP A 214 -7.14 7.02 -1.23
CA ASP A 214 -5.93 7.50 -1.93
C ASP A 214 -6.16 8.91 -2.49
N HIS A 215 -7.32 9.11 -3.12
CA HIS A 215 -7.71 10.40 -3.67
C HIS A 215 -7.93 11.48 -2.60
N SER A 216 -8.59 11.15 -1.49
CA SER A 216 -8.81 12.10 -0.41
C SER A 216 -7.50 12.51 0.26
N ILE A 217 -6.61 11.56 0.51
CA ILE A 217 -5.27 11.80 1.06
C ILE A 217 -4.46 12.66 0.08
N GLY A 218 -4.50 12.33 -1.21
CA GLY A 218 -3.83 13.13 -2.25
C GLY A 218 -4.33 14.58 -2.27
N LEU A 219 -5.63 14.81 -2.16
CA LEU A 219 -6.22 16.16 -2.08
C LEU A 219 -5.75 16.91 -0.82
N LEU A 220 -5.72 16.24 0.35
CA LEU A 220 -5.25 16.86 1.58
C LEU A 220 -3.77 17.24 1.47
N ILE A 221 -2.93 16.36 0.93
CA ILE A 221 -1.50 16.64 0.71
C ILE A 221 -1.33 17.80 -0.29
N ASP A 222 -2.06 17.79 -1.41
CA ASP A 222 -2.05 18.87 -2.39
C ASP A 222 -2.38 20.22 -1.74
N GLU A 223 -3.42 20.30 -0.90
CA GLU A 223 -3.76 21.53 -0.17
C GLU A 223 -2.70 21.92 0.87
N ILE A 224 -2.17 20.96 1.64
CA ILE A 224 -1.14 21.21 2.67
C ILE A 224 0.12 21.82 2.05
N VAL A 225 0.62 21.27 0.94
CA VAL A 225 1.91 21.71 0.36
C VAL A 225 1.75 22.71 -0.80
N GLY A 226 0.52 23.05 -1.18
CA GLY A 226 0.23 23.93 -2.31
C GLY A 226 0.55 23.29 -3.67
N ALA A 227 0.30 21.99 -3.80
CA ALA A 227 0.44 21.21 -5.03
C ALA A 227 -0.92 20.93 -5.69
N SER A 228 -0.90 20.29 -6.86
CA SER A 228 -2.09 19.92 -7.61
C SER A 228 -1.89 18.61 -8.40
N HIS A 229 -1.07 17.70 -7.88
CA HIS A 229 -0.65 16.51 -8.64
C HIS A 229 -0.75 15.21 -7.85
N PHE A 230 -0.84 15.23 -6.51
CA PHE A 230 -0.96 14.02 -5.72
C PHE A 230 -2.35 13.37 -5.87
N ALA A 231 -3.41 14.16 -5.91
CA ALA A 231 -4.74 13.64 -6.20
C ALA A 231 -4.84 13.07 -7.64
N ASP A 232 -4.12 13.66 -8.60
CA ASP A 232 -4.16 13.29 -10.01
C ASP A 232 -3.49 11.95 -10.32
N ILE A 233 -2.52 11.52 -9.50
CA ILE A 233 -1.87 10.20 -9.64
C ILE A 233 -2.67 9.08 -8.98
N ALA A 234 -3.58 9.40 -8.05
CA ALA A 234 -4.39 8.39 -7.36
C ALA A 234 -5.28 7.64 -8.36
N TYR A 235 -5.22 6.31 -8.41
CA TYR A 235 -6.11 5.53 -9.27
C TYR A 235 -7.45 5.23 -8.58
N ASN A 236 -7.38 4.89 -7.30
CA ASN A 236 -8.56 4.66 -6.47
C ASN A 236 -9.11 6.01 -6.05
N ARG A 237 -10.35 6.31 -6.45
CA ARG A 237 -10.95 7.64 -6.27
C ARG A 237 -12.41 7.53 -5.87
N PHE A 238 -12.90 8.64 -5.33
CA PHE A 238 -14.30 8.86 -4.98
C PHE A 238 -14.78 7.85 -3.92
N PRO A 239 -14.39 8.03 -2.64
CA PRO A 239 -14.77 7.11 -1.56
C PRO A 239 -16.29 6.99 -1.34
N MET A 240 -17.09 7.90 -1.90
CA MET A 240 -18.54 7.81 -1.94
C MET A 240 -19.08 6.72 -2.89
N ILE A 241 -18.23 6.14 -3.73
CA ILE A 241 -18.57 5.04 -4.64
C ILE A 241 -17.97 3.76 -4.07
N LEU A 242 -18.83 2.93 -3.48
CA LEU A 242 -18.44 1.59 -3.03
C LEU A 242 -18.19 0.68 -4.23
N VAL A 243 -17.07 -0.02 -4.19
CA VAL A 243 -16.63 -0.92 -5.24
C VAL A 243 -16.48 -2.35 -4.75
N GLY A 244 -16.73 -3.29 -5.66
CA GLY A 244 -16.54 -4.71 -5.42
C GLY A 244 -15.11 -5.19 -5.73
N PRO A 245 -14.89 -6.52 -5.77
CA PRO A 245 -13.58 -7.13 -5.99
C PRO A 245 -13.05 -7.05 -7.44
N THR A 246 -13.82 -6.47 -8.35
CA THR A 246 -13.42 -6.32 -9.76
C THR A 246 -12.12 -5.52 -9.87
N GLY A 247 -11.13 -6.08 -10.55
CA GLY A 247 -9.84 -5.40 -10.75
C GLY A 247 -9.00 -5.22 -9.48
N LEU A 248 -9.32 -5.91 -8.38
CA LEU A 248 -8.69 -5.70 -7.07
C LEU A 248 -7.15 -5.71 -7.11
N SER A 249 -6.53 -6.66 -7.81
CA SER A 249 -5.07 -6.70 -7.88
C SER A 249 -4.46 -5.50 -8.58
N TYR A 250 -5.11 -4.98 -9.62
CA TYR A 250 -4.64 -3.77 -10.27
C TYR A 250 -4.83 -2.55 -9.38
N ARG A 251 -5.98 -2.45 -8.70
CA ARG A 251 -6.25 -1.40 -7.70
C ARG A 251 -5.23 -1.40 -6.58
N PHE A 252 -4.86 -2.58 -6.09
CA PHE A 252 -3.84 -2.76 -5.06
C PHE A 252 -2.44 -2.34 -5.54
N LEU A 253 -2.06 -2.69 -6.78
CA LEU A 253 -0.80 -2.22 -7.38
C LEU A 253 -0.79 -0.68 -7.48
N MET A 254 -1.88 -0.09 -7.96
CA MET A 254 -1.97 1.36 -8.14
C MET A 254 -1.98 2.12 -6.81
N HIS A 255 -2.59 1.55 -5.78
CA HIS A 255 -2.51 2.06 -4.41
C HIS A 255 -1.06 2.09 -3.90
N GLY A 256 -0.33 0.97 -4.04
CA GLY A 256 1.09 0.92 -3.69
C GLY A 256 1.94 1.94 -4.47
N PHE A 257 1.66 2.14 -5.76
CA PHE A 257 2.31 3.17 -6.58
C PHE A 257 2.02 4.59 -6.11
N PHE A 258 0.76 4.90 -5.80
CA PHE A 258 0.37 6.20 -5.24
C PHE A 258 1.14 6.48 -3.95
N VAL A 259 1.16 5.51 -3.03
CA VAL A 259 1.84 5.63 -1.74
C VAL A 259 3.35 5.83 -1.93
N GLU A 260 4.03 4.97 -2.69
CA GLU A 260 5.48 5.07 -2.88
C GLU A 260 5.91 6.35 -3.61
N HIS A 261 5.14 6.79 -4.60
CA HIS A 261 5.45 8.01 -5.33
C HIS A 261 5.26 9.25 -4.45
N THR A 262 4.13 9.33 -3.75
CA THR A 262 3.84 10.45 -2.84
C THR A 262 4.88 10.49 -1.71
N HIS A 263 5.21 9.33 -1.14
CA HIS A 263 6.25 9.21 -0.13
C HIS A 263 7.61 9.68 -0.66
N GLY A 264 8.03 9.21 -1.84
CA GLY A 264 9.28 9.64 -2.46
C GLY A 264 9.33 11.13 -2.80
N HIS A 265 8.19 11.74 -3.15
CA HIS A 265 8.14 13.19 -3.38
C HIS A 265 8.28 13.97 -2.06
N LEU A 266 7.50 13.64 -1.04
CA LEU A 266 7.55 14.30 0.26
C LEU A 266 8.91 14.10 0.95
N GLU A 267 9.52 12.92 0.84
CA GLU A 267 10.87 12.66 1.34
C GLU A 267 11.91 13.58 0.67
N ARG A 268 11.78 13.87 -0.62
CA ARG A 268 12.67 14.85 -1.29
C ARG A 268 12.49 16.25 -0.72
N ILE A 269 11.25 16.69 -0.48
CA ILE A 269 10.97 17.98 0.18
C ILE A 269 11.63 18.01 1.57
N ARG A 270 11.45 16.96 2.37
CA ARG A 270 12.03 16.83 3.71
C ARG A 270 13.56 16.89 3.69
N VAL A 271 14.20 16.17 2.77
CA VAL A 271 15.67 16.15 2.63
C VAL A 271 16.20 17.50 2.10
N GLU A 272 15.49 18.18 1.20
CA GLU A 272 15.84 19.53 0.73
C GLU A 272 15.86 20.57 1.87
N LEU A 273 15.05 20.37 2.91
CA LEU A 273 15.03 21.18 4.12
C LEU A 273 16.18 20.86 5.10
N GLY A 274 17.04 19.89 4.77
CA GLY A 274 18.15 19.45 5.62
C GLY A 274 17.72 18.63 6.83
N LEU A 275 16.48 18.11 6.84
CA LEU A 275 16.00 17.22 7.89
C LEU A 275 16.59 15.82 7.67
N GLU A 276 17.51 15.41 8.55
CA GLU A 276 18.14 14.09 8.48
C GLU A 276 17.21 12.95 8.91
N ASN A 277 17.62 11.72 8.55
CA ASN A 277 16.97 10.45 8.89
C ASN A 277 17.53 9.81 10.17
#